data_AF-A0A9E3SSB1-F1
#
_entry.id   AF-A0A9E3SSB1-F1
#
_cell.length_a   1.000
_cell.length_b   1.000
_cell.length_c   1.000
_cell.angle_alpha   90.00
_cell.angle_beta   90.00
_cell.angle_gamma   90.00
#
_symmetry.space_group_name_H-M   'P 1'
#
loop_
_entity.id
_entity.type
_entity.pdbx_description
1 polymer ?
#
loop_
_entity_poly.entity_id
_entity_poly.type
_entity_poly.pdbx_seq_one_letter_code
_entity_poly.pdbx_strand_id
1 'polypeptide(L)'
;MSKAIIVVDFAYKGPKRKGHGTGRKGLSSTLKYLQYRDKTQNQLAQNRDYERWQDRGMGLHWRDILQHSDALQSQHVLAWTWIVSPAPDLMALVPEDQRRELVCDLTERVVEDYYLERGFAIPEYSYILHDRQTEAEGKQQLHTHVVLPGTAPSIAERLPVYNNKERGHDALFRDIATRHFEAALDDIVGPKWRLYREQEAEITPDLNDLDDWFPRR
;
A
#
# COMPACT_ATOMS: atom_id res chain seq x y z
N MET A 1 6.45 -12.59 -18.85
CA MET A 1 5.24 -11.76 -18.56
C MET A 1 5.60 -10.29 -18.79
N SER A 2 4.65 -9.41 -19.08
CA SER A 2 4.94 -7.97 -19.18
C SER A 2 5.32 -7.39 -17.81
N LYS A 3 6.27 -6.44 -17.78
CA LYS A 3 6.72 -5.76 -16.56
C LYS A 3 5.54 -5.10 -15.84
N ALA A 4 5.31 -5.46 -14.57
CA ALA A 4 4.17 -4.98 -13.80
C ALA A 4 4.16 -3.45 -13.68
N ILE A 5 3.07 -2.78 -14.06
CA ILE A 5 2.96 -1.30 -14.00
C ILE A 5 2.79 -0.78 -12.57
N ILE A 6 2.34 -1.65 -11.66
CA ILE A 6 2.14 -1.37 -10.25
C ILE A 6 2.37 -2.65 -9.46
N VAL A 7 3.03 -2.52 -8.31
CA VAL A 7 3.21 -3.61 -7.35
C VAL A 7 2.30 -3.36 -6.16
N VAL A 8 1.46 -4.34 -5.88
CA VAL A 8 0.64 -4.39 -4.68
C VAL A 8 0.84 -5.70 -3.94
N ASP A 9 0.90 -5.64 -2.62
CA ASP A 9 1.00 -6.83 -1.77
C ASP A 9 0.31 -6.61 -0.43
N PHE A 10 -0.12 -7.69 0.19
CA PHE A 10 -0.68 -7.68 1.53
C PHE A 10 -0.02 -8.72 2.43
N ALA A 11 0.25 -8.31 3.66
CA ALA A 11 0.65 -9.17 4.75
C ALA A 11 -0.24 -8.90 5.98
N TYR A 12 -0.17 -9.76 6.99
CA TYR A 12 -0.89 -9.53 8.23
C TYR A 12 -0.01 -9.73 9.46
N LYS A 13 -0.42 -9.07 10.55
CA LYS A 13 0.04 -9.37 11.90
C LYS A 13 -1.05 -10.15 12.61
N GLY A 14 -0.73 -11.33 13.12
CA GLY A 14 -1.63 -12.08 13.99
C GLY A 14 -1.70 -11.46 15.39
N PRO A 15 -2.76 -11.75 16.18
CA PRO A 15 -2.95 -11.17 17.51
C PRO A 15 -1.95 -11.70 18.54
N LYS A 16 -1.61 -12.99 18.44
CA LYS A 16 -0.67 -13.66 19.32
C LYS A 16 0.77 -13.53 18.79
N ARG A 17 1.72 -13.33 19.70
CA ARG A 17 3.15 -13.38 19.38
C ARG A 17 3.57 -14.84 19.18
N LYS A 18 4.12 -15.16 18.01
CA LYS A 18 4.70 -16.48 17.67
C LYS A 18 6.19 -16.42 17.34
N GLY A 19 6.77 -15.23 17.25
CA GLY A 19 8.17 -14.99 16.89
C GLY A 19 8.49 -13.50 16.82
N HIS A 20 9.66 -13.16 16.27
CA HIS A 20 10.03 -11.77 16.00
C HIS A 20 9.07 -11.15 14.96
N GLY A 21 8.68 -9.89 15.14
CA GLY A 21 7.81 -9.17 14.18
C GLY A 21 6.34 -9.60 14.13
N THR A 22 5.85 -10.42 15.08
CA THR A 22 4.44 -10.88 15.17
C THR A 22 3.75 -10.36 16.43
N GLY A 23 2.41 -10.47 16.49
CA GLY A 23 1.64 -9.99 17.62
C GLY A 23 1.59 -8.47 17.71
N ARG A 24 0.94 -7.99 18.77
CA ARG A 24 0.84 -6.56 19.09
C ARG A 24 2.19 -5.84 19.14
N LYS A 25 3.23 -6.47 19.70
CA LYS A 25 4.58 -5.90 19.74
C LYS A 25 5.18 -5.77 18.34
N GLY A 26 4.98 -6.78 17.49
CA GLY A 26 5.42 -6.75 16.10
C GLY A 26 4.74 -5.62 15.32
N LEU A 27 3.42 -5.49 15.44
CA LEU A 27 2.68 -4.38 14.82
C LEU A 27 3.15 -3.03 15.34
N SER A 28 3.30 -2.85 16.65
CA SER A 28 3.82 -1.60 17.24
C SER A 28 5.20 -1.23 16.69
N SER A 29 6.12 -2.20 16.57
CA SER A 29 7.44 -1.97 15.98
C SER A 29 7.33 -1.56 14.51
N THR A 30 6.47 -2.21 13.72
CA THR A 30 6.21 -1.82 12.32
C THR A 30 5.65 -0.41 12.22
N LEU A 31 4.61 -0.06 12.97
CA LEU A 31 3.98 1.26 12.90
C LEU A 31 4.94 2.39 13.32
N LYS A 32 5.72 2.17 14.39
CA LYS A 32 6.79 3.10 14.79
C LYS A 32 7.83 3.25 13.69
N TYR A 33 8.27 2.14 13.12
CA TYR A 33 9.21 2.18 12.01
C TYR A 33 8.64 3.02 10.89
N LEU A 34 7.42 2.75 10.42
CA LEU A 34 6.79 3.51 9.33
C LEU A 34 6.66 5.00 9.64
N GLN A 35 6.23 5.35 10.85
CA GLN A 35 6.02 6.75 11.25
C GLN A 35 7.32 7.54 11.45
N TYR A 36 8.42 6.89 11.83
CA TYR A 36 9.70 7.55 12.10
C TYR A 36 10.79 7.20 11.08
N ARG A 37 10.45 6.43 10.04
CA ARG A 37 11.35 6.12 8.93
C ARG A 37 11.70 7.43 8.24
N ASP A 38 12.95 7.51 7.79
CA ASP A 38 13.53 8.61 7.02
C ASP A 38 14.00 9.87 7.77
N LYS A 39 15.28 10.24 7.60
CA LYS A 39 15.92 11.38 8.30
C LYS A 39 15.55 12.73 7.68
N THR A 40 15.34 12.78 6.37
CA THR A 40 15.00 13.99 5.61
C THR A 40 13.56 14.44 5.89
N GLN A 41 12.62 13.48 6.01
CA GLN A 41 11.25 13.73 6.45
C GLN A 41 11.09 13.72 7.99
N ASN A 42 12.06 13.25 8.77
CA ASN A 42 11.98 13.28 10.24
C ASN A 42 11.94 14.69 10.83
N GLN A 43 12.48 15.71 10.15
CA GLN A 43 12.30 17.11 10.58
C GLN A 43 10.83 17.53 10.45
N LEU A 44 10.12 17.04 9.42
CA LEU A 44 8.68 17.25 9.23
C LEU A 44 7.85 16.40 10.21
N ALA A 45 8.29 15.18 10.54
CA ALA A 45 7.62 14.30 11.50
C ALA A 45 7.69 14.78 12.97
N GLN A 46 8.52 15.77 13.28
CA GLN A 46 8.51 16.47 14.58
C GLN A 46 7.40 17.52 14.66
N ASN A 47 6.89 18.00 13.52
CA ASN A 47 5.75 18.89 13.49
C ASN A 47 4.45 18.06 13.59
N ARG A 48 3.66 18.30 14.64
CA ARG A 48 2.36 17.64 14.85
C ARG A 48 1.33 18.01 13.78
N ASP A 49 1.51 19.14 13.10
CA ASP A 49 0.64 19.61 12.03
C ASP A 49 0.99 18.99 10.67
N TYR A 50 2.08 18.22 10.59
CA TYR A 50 2.42 17.43 9.41
C TYR A 50 1.71 16.08 9.49
N GLU A 51 0.54 15.99 8.85
CA GLU A 51 -0.24 14.75 8.73
C GLU A 51 0.50 13.71 7.90
N ARG A 52 1.35 12.94 8.59
CA ARG A 52 2.18 11.90 7.97
C ARG A 52 1.35 10.66 7.65
N TRP A 53 0.48 10.28 8.57
CA TRP A 53 -0.58 9.33 8.30
C TRP A 53 -1.76 10.07 7.72
N GLN A 54 -2.33 9.50 6.67
CA GLN A 54 -3.62 9.88 6.13
C GLN A 54 -4.67 9.00 6.82
N ASP A 55 -5.58 9.64 7.56
CA ASP A 55 -6.57 8.96 8.40
C ASP A 55 -7.90 8.76 7.67
N ARG A 56 -8.33 7.50 7.58
CA ARG A 56 -9.62 7.06 7.07
C ARG A 56 -10.35 6.20 8.12
N GLY A 57 -10.11 6.50 9.40
CA GLY A 57 -10.75 5.89 10.57
C GLY A 57 -9.82 5.13 11.52
N MET A 58 -8.56 4.86 11.13
CA MET A 58 -7.60 4.16 12.01
C MET A 58 -6.75 5.10 12.86
N GLY A 59 -6.75 6.40 12.59
CA GLY A 59 -6.05 7.43 13.35
C GLY A 59 -4.81 8.00 12.66
N LEU A 60 -4.35 9.15 13.14
CA LEU A 60 -3.21 9.92 12.60
C LEU A 60 -1.86 9.55 13.25
N HIS A 61 -1.84 8.65 14.24
CA HIS A 61 -0.64 8.31 14.99
C HIS A 61 -0.54 6.80 15.26
N TRP A 62 0.70 6.26 15.30
CA TRP A 62 0.94 4.82 15.46
C TRP A 62 0.28 4.21 16.69
N ARG A 63 0.07 4.99 17.76
CA ARG A 63 -0.62 4.53 18.98
C ARG A 63 -2.11 4.36 18.75
N ASP A 64 -2.74 5.28 18.02
CA ASP A 64 -4.16 5.25 17.72
C ASP A 64 -4.44 4.11 16.75
N ILE A 65 -3.63 3.97 15.70
CA ILE A 65 -3.69 2.86 14.74
C ILE A 65 -3.54 1.51 15.45
N LEU A 66 -2.61 1.40 16.41
CA LEU A 66 -2.43 0.18 17.20
C LEU A 66 -3.65 -0.11 18.08
N GLN A 67 -4.21 0.92 18.73
CA GLN A 67 -5.38 0.79 19.59
C GLN A 67 -6.62 0.38 18.78
N HIS A 68 -6.87 1.00 17.63
CA HIS A 68 -7.95 0.60 16.74
C HIS A 68 -7.72 -0.79 16.17
N SER A 69 -6.48 -1.17 15.84
CA SER A 69 -6.16 -2.55 15.44
C SER A 69 -6.52 -3.55 16.55
N ASP A 70 -6.23 -3.25 17.82
CA ASP A 70 -6.62 -4.11 18.95
C ASP A 70 -8.15 -4.21 19.09
N ALA A 71 -8.87 -3.09 18.97
CA ALA A 71 -10.33 -3.04 19.08
C ALA A 71 -11.03 -3.73 17.90
N LEU A 72 -10.40 -3.70 16.73
CA LEU A 72 -10.99 -4.10 15.46
C LEU A 72 -10.34 -5.37 14.87
N GLN A 73 -9.64 -6.16 15.67
CA GLN A 73 -9.05 -7.42 15.23
C GLN A 73 -10.12 -8.51 14.97
N SER A 74 -9.78 -9.49 14.14
CA SER A 74 -10.46 -10.79 14.12
C SER A 74 -9.72 -11.80 14.98
N GLN A 75 -10.25 -13.02 15.06
CA GLN A 75 -9.59 -14.14 15.76
C GLN A 75 -8.14 -14.40 15.30
N HIS A 76 -7.83 -14.11 14.03
CA HIS A 76 -6.55 -14.47 13.41
C HIS A 76 -5.74 -13.28 12.88
N VAL A 77 -6.39 -12.12 12.71
CA VAL A 77 -5.74 -10.93 12.15
C VAL A 77 -5.91 -9.77 13.12
N LEU A 78 -4.79 -9.28 13.64
CA LEU A 78 -4.72 -8.02 14.40
C LEU A 78 -4.82 -6.82 13.45
N ALA A 79 -3.98 -6.84 12.41
CA ALA A 79 -4.01 -5.85 11.36
C ALA A 79 -3.49 -6.45 10.05
N TRP A 80 -4.08 -6.01 8.95
CA TRP A 80 -3.49 -6.10 7.63
C TRP A 80 -2.50 -4.95 7.41
N THR A 81 -1.41 -5.24 6.70
CA THR A 81 -0.42 -4.26 6.26
C THR A 81 -0.25 -4.43 4.75
N TRP A 82 -0.71 -3.45 3.97
CA TRP A 82 -0.62 -3.50 2.52
C TRP A 82 0.44 -2.53 2.00
N ILE A 83 0.89 -2.78 0.78
CA ILE A 83 1.77 -1.91 0.01
C ILE A 83 1.09 -1.62 -1.32
N VAL A 84 1.13 -0.34 -1.74
CA VAL A 84 0.79 0.11 -3.10
C VAL A 84 1.97 0.89 -3.63
N SER A 85 2.59 0.41 -4.70
CA SER A 85 3.83 0.97 -5.27
C SER A 85 3.75 1.01 -6.79
N PRO A 86 3.35 2.14 -7.39
CA PRO A 86 3.42 2.34 -8.83
C PRO A 86 4.85 2.21 -9.37
N ALA A 87 4.98 1.87 -10.65
CA ALA A 87 6.28 1.71 -11.26
C ALA A 87 7.05 3.04 -11.37
N PRO A 88 8.30 3.14 -10.86
CA PRO A 88 9.08 4.38 -10.87
C PRO A 88 9.30 5.00 -12.25
N ASP A 89 9.43 4.18 -13.28
CA ASP A 89 9.59 4.61 -14.67
C ASP A 89 8.32 5.25 -15.25
N LEU A 90 7.14 4.69 -14.96
CA LEU A 90 5.86 5.28 -15.35
C LEU A 90 5.55 6.52 -14.51
N MET A 91 5.89 6.51 -13.23
CA MET A 91 5.79 7.70 -12.37
C MET A 91 6.69 8.84 -12.86
N ALA A 92 7.82 8.56 -13.52
CA ALA A 92 8.67 9.58 -14.11
C ALA A 92 7.99 10.35 -15.26
N LEU A 93 6.97 9.76 -15.90
CA LEU A 93 6.16 10.43 -16.94
C LEU A 93 5.18 11.45 -16.34
N VAL A 94 4.74 11.23 -15.10
CA VAL A 94 3.80 12.09 -14.39
C VAL A 94 4.50 13.38 -13.94
N PRO A 95 3.89 14.57 -14.12
CA PRO A 95 4.41 15.83 -13.58
C PRO A 95 4.69 15.74 -12.08
N GLU A 96 5.87 16.21 -11.66
CA GLU A 96 6.39 15.99 -10.30
C GLU A 96 5.44 16.50 -9.20
N ASP A 97 4.78 17.64 -9.45
CA ASP A 97 3.79 18.26 -8.57
C ASP A 97 2.52 17.44 -8.40
N GLN A 98 2.18 16.55 -9.34
CA GLN A 98 1.00 15.70 -9.31
C GLN A 98 1.26 14.30 -8.74
N ARG A 99 2.52 13.84 -8.71
CA ARG A 99 2.86 12.45 -8.34
C ARG A 99 2.37 12.06 -6.95
N ARG A 100 2.52 12.96 -5.98
CA ARG A 100 2.16 12.68 -4.58
C ARG A 100 0.65 12.48 -4.43
N GLU A 101 -0.13 13.36 -5.06
CA GLU A 101 -1.59 13.30 -5.06
C GLU A 101 -2.08 12.05 -5.78
N LEU A 102 -1.52 11.75 -6.97
CA LEU A 102 -1.84 10.53 -7.70
C LEU A 102 -1.66 9.27 -6.84
N VAL A 103 -0.55 9.14 -6.11
CA VAL A 103 -0.31 7.91 -5.31
C VAL A 103 -1.27 7.83 -4.13
N CYS A 104 -1.62 8.96 -3.50
CA CYS A 104 -2.63 8.98 -2.44
C CYS A 104 -4.01 8.54 -2.98
N ASP A 105 -4.47 9.16 -4.06
CA ASP A 105 -5.78 8.87 -4.66
C ASP A 105 -5.87 7.43 -5.15
N LEU A 106 -4.79 6.96 -5.79
CA LEU A 106 -4.67 5.57 -6.24
C LEU A 106 -4.77 4.60 -5.07
N THR A 107 -4.07 4.87 -3.97
CA THR A 107 -4.13 4.02 -2.77
C THR A 107 -5.54 3.96 -2.19
N GLU A 108 -6.25 5.08 -2.12
CA GLU A 108 -7.62 5.11 -1.61
C GLU A 108 -8.57 4.31 -2.50
N ARG A 109 -8.58 4.58 -3.81
CA ARG A 109 -9.41 3.84 -4.76
C ARG A 109 -9.14 2.34 -4.73
N VAL A 110 -7.87 1.95 -4.63
CA VAL A 110 -7.47 0.54 -4.57
C VAL A 110 -7.96 -0.13 -3.29
N VAL A 111 -7.89 0.55 -2.15
CA VAL A 111 -8.41 0.01 -0.88
C VAL A 111 -9.92 -0.10 -0.94
N GLU A 112 -10.61 0.97 -1.32
CA GLU A 112 -12.06 1.05 -1.29
C GLU A 112 -12.69 0.02 -2.25
N ASP A 113 -12.27 -0.01 -3.51
CA ASP A 113 -12.80 -0.95 -4.50
C ASP A 113 -12.49 -2.40 -4.14
N TYR A 114 -11.33 -2.69 -3.54
CA TYR A 114 -11.02 -4.05 -3.10
C TYR A 114 -12.04 -4.58 -2.09
N TYR A 115 -12.50 -3.74 -1.16
CA TYR A 115 -13.52 -4.15 -0.20
C TYR A 115 -14.91 -4.21 -0.83
N LEU A 116 -15.26 -3.22 -1.67
CA LEU A 116 -16.55 -3.18 -2.36
C LEU A 116 -16.74 -4.36 -3.31
N GLU A 117 -15.75 -4.68 -4.15
CA GLU A 117 -15.79 -5.82 -5.07
C GLU A 117 -15.84 -7.17 -4.33
N ARG A 118 -15.38 -7.19 -3.08
CA ARG A 118 -15.49 -8.35 -2.18
C ARG A 118 -16.79 -8.39 -1.37
N GLY A 119 -17.70 -7.43 -1.58
CA GLY A 119 -19.00 -7.37 -0.93
C GLY A 119 -18.97 -6.90 0.53
N PHE A 120 -17.91 -6.18 0.93
CA PHE A 120 -17.82 -5.51 2.23
C PHE A 120 -18.12 -4.02 2.10
N ALA A 121 -18.48 -3.39 3.21
CA ALA A 121 -18.33 -1.94 3.31
C ALA A 121 -16.86 -1.58 3.50
N ILE A 122 -16.51 -0.33 3.20
CA ILE A 122 -15.16 0.19 3.35
C ILE A 122 -14.81 0.18 4.85
N PRO A 123 -13.73 -0.51 5.27
CA PRO A 123 -13.30 -0.51 6.66
C PRO A 123 -12.57 0.78 7.00
N GLU A 124 -12.30 0.98 8.28
CA GLU A 124 -11.33 1.97 8.71
C GLU A 124 -9.94 1.61 8.17
N TYR A 125 -9.19 2.58 7.69
CA TYR A 125 -7.78 2.40 7.38
C TYR A 125 -7.00 3.68 7.67
N SER A 126 -5.68 3.54 7.76
CA SER A 126 -4.76 4.67 7.67
C SER A 126 -3.60 4.27 6.79
N TYR A 127 -3.05 5.21 6.05
CA TYR A 127 -1.88 4.95 5.22
C TYR A 127 -0.85 6.06 5.34
N ILE A 128 0.37 5.73 4.95
CA ILE A 128 1.50 6.64 4.99
C ILE A 128 2.24 6.54 3.66
N LEU A 129 2.47 7.69 3.03
CA LEU A 129 3.25 7.79 1.81
C LEU A 129 4.74 7.90 2.17
N HIS A 130 5.55 7.02 1.59
CA HIS A 130 7.00 7.09 1.64
C HIS A 130 7.54 7.42 0.26
N ASP A 131 8.64 8.17 0.25
CA ASP A 131 9.40 8.49 -0.94
C ASP A 131 10.83 7.98 -0.72
N ARG A 132 11.25 7.01 -1.53
CA ARG A 132 12.63 6.53 -1.55
C ARG A 132 13.17 6.64 -2.96
N GLN A 133 14.48 6.67 -3.10
CA GLN A 133 15.11 6.50 -4.41
C GLN A 133 15.34 5.00 -4.71
N THR A 134 15.11 4.59 -5.96
CA THR A 134 15.50 3.25 -6.44
C THR A 134 17.02 3.12 -6.42
N GLU A 135 17.54 1.94 -6.07
CA GLU A 135 19.00 1.74 -5.96
C GLU A 135 19.73 1.75 -7.31
N ALA A 136 19.11 1.26 -8.37
CA ALA A 136 19.74 1.11 -9.68
C ALA A 136 19.82 2.42 -10.49
N GLU A 137 18.79 3.28 -10.43
CA GLU A 137 18.66 4.44 -11.33
C GLU A 137 18.37 5.76 -10.59
N GLY A 138 18.29 5.74 -9.26
CA GLY A 138 17.98 6.94 -8.46
C GLY A 138 16.57 7.52 -8.71
N LYS A 139 15.69 6.81 -9.43
CA LYS A 139 14.32 7.24 -9.69
C LYS A 139 13.52 7.34 -8.40
N GLN A 140 12.59 8.29 -8.36
CA GLN A 140 11.64 8.43 -7.27
C GLN A 140 10.73 7.19 -7.19
N GLN A 141 10.61 6.59 -6.01
CA GLN A 141 9.73 5.47 -5.74
C GLN A 141 8.78 5.82 -4.61
N LEU A 142 7.72 6.52 -5.01
CA LEU A 142 6.56 6.75 -4.15
C LEU A 142 5.82 5.44 -3.92
N HIS A 143 5.54 5.16 -2.65
CA HIS A 143 4.76 3.98 -2.26
C HIS A 143 4.07 4.24 -0.94
N THR A 144 2.88 3.65 -0.76
CA THR A 144 2.15 3.75 0.50
C THR A 144 2.20 2.45 1.27
N HIS A 145 2.31 2.56 2.60
CA HIS A 145 1.96 1.47 3.50
C HIS A 145 0.57 1.73 4.08
N VAL A 146 -0.37 0.81 3.84
CA VAL A 146 -1.73 0.88 4.36
C VAL A 146 -1.88 -0.06 5.54
N VAL A 147 -2.57 0.37 6.59
CA VAL A 147 -2.88 -0.44 7.76
C VAL A 147 -4.38 -0.51 7.93
N LEU A 148 -4.91 -1.74 7.99
CA LEU A 148 -6.34 -2.02 8.10
C LEU A 148 -6.59 -3.01 9.24
N PRO A 149 -7.78 -2.98 9.87
CA PRO A 149 -8.14 -3.95 10.89
C PRO A 149 -8.38 -5.35 10.31
N GLY A 150 -8.45 -6.36 11.18
CA GLY A 150 -8.68 -7.76 10.78
C GLY A 150 -10.10 -8.09 10.33
N THR A 151 -10.94 -7.09 10.17
CA THR A 151 -12.40 -7.18 10.07
C THR A 151 -12.90 -5.94 9.32
N ALA A 152 -14.03 -6.04 8.61
CA ALA A 152 -14.68 -4.91 7.94
C ALA A 152 -16.17 -4.83 8.30
N PRO A 153 -16.79 -3.64 8.23
CA PRO A 153 -18.22 -3.49 8.41
C PRO A 153 -19.02 -4.23 7.33
N SER A 154 -20.21 -4.70 7.71
CA SER A 154 -21.24 -5.22 6.81
C SER A 154 -22.62 -4.72 7.26
N ILE A 155 -23.67 -5.02 6.49
CA ILE A 155 -25.05 -4.57 6.75
C ILE A 155 -25.56 -4.99 8.15
N ALA A 156 -25.15 -6.17 8.64
CA ALA A 156 -25.65 -6.71 9.90
C ALA A 156 -24.63 -6.57 11.05
N GLU A 157 -23.37 -6.92 10.80
CA GLU A 157 -22.32 -6.94 11.81
C GLU A 157 -20.92 -6.72 11.19
N ARG A 158 -19.89 -6.58 12.02
CA ARG A 158 -18.50 -6.54 11.54
C ARG A 158 -18.00 -7.96 11.29
N LEU A 159 -17.54 -8.23 10.08
CA LEU A 159 -17.10 -9.58 9.66
C LEU A 159 -15.58 -9.68 9.62
N PRO A 160 -14.99 -10.84 9.90
CA PRO A 160 -13.57 -11.07 9.72
C PRO A 160 -13.18 -11.08 8.24
N VAL A 161 -12.05 -10.45 7.91
CA VAL A 161 -11.56 -10.34 6.53
C VAL A 161 -10.25 -11.11 6.41
N TYR A 162 -10.28 -12.14 5.58
CA TYR A 162 -9.12 -12.97 5.27
C TYR A 162 -8.71 -12.85 3.81
N ASN A 163 -7.44 -12.50 3.58
CA ASN A 163 -6.85 -12.48 2.25
C ASN A 163 -6.10 -13.80 1.99
N ASN A 164 -6.48 -14.51 0.93
CA ASN A 164 -5.92 -15.81 0.57
C ASN A 164 -5.60 -15.86 -0.94
N LYS A 165 -4.35 -16.17 -1.28
CA LYS A 165 -3.89 -16.30 -2.66
C LYS A 165 -4.60 -17.44 -3.42
N GLU A 166 -4.88 -18.55 -2.74
CA GLU A 166 -5.62 -19.69 -3.34
C GLU A 166 -7.07 -19.32 -3.71
N ARG A 167 -7.61 -18.24 -3.11
CA ARG A 167 -8.93 -17.70 -3.44
C ARG A 167 -8.87 -16.55 -4.45
N GLY A 168 -7.70 -16.30 -5.06
CA GLY A 168 -7.50 -15.24 -6.06
C GLY A 168 -7.55 -13.82 -5.49
N HIS A 169 -7.44 -13.65 -4.16
CA HIS A 169 -7.52 -12.33 -3.54
C HIS A 169 -6.33 -11.42 -3.90
N ASP A 170 -5.16 -12.00 -4.19
CA ASP A 170 -4.00 -11.27 -4.70
C ASP A 170 -4.13 -10.92 -6.20
N ALA A 171 -4.77 -11.79 -6.99
CA ALA A 171 -5.10 -11.50 -8.37
C ALA A 171 -6.11 -10.33 -8.46
N LEU A 172 -7.18 -10.37 -7.68
CA LEU A 172 -8.16 -9.28 -7.57
C LEU A 172 -7.48 -7.96 -7.14
N PHE A 173 -6.61 -8.03 -6.12
CA PHE A 173 -5.91 -6.83 -5.64
C PHE A 173 -5.02 -6.20 -6.72
N ARG A 174 -4.30 -7.03 -7.48
CA ARG A 174 -3.49 -6.57 -8.61
C ARG A 174 -4.33 -6.05 -9.76
N ASP A 175 -5.45 -6.67 -10.09
CA ASP A 175 -6.36 -6.21 -11.15
C ASP A 175 -6.89 -4.81 -10.85
N ILE A 176 -7.45 -4.61 -9.65
CA ILE A 176 -7.96 -3.31 -9.20
C ILE A 176 -6.88 -2.24 -9.26
N ALA A 177 -5.69 -2.54 -8.73
CA ALA A 177 -4.56 -1.62 -8.75
C ALA A 177 -4.10 -1.28 -10.17
N THR A 178 -4.04 -2.27 -11.05
CA THR A 178 -3.69 -2.08 -12.45
C THR A 178 -4.70 -1.18 -13.13
N ARG A 179 -6.00 -1.49 -13.04
CA ARG A 179 -7.09 -0.70 -13.63
C ARG A 179 -7.04 0.77 -13.24
N HIS A 180 -6.89 1.05 -11.94
CA HIS A 180 -6.85 2.42 -11.44
C HIS A 180 -5.60 3.17 -11.88
N PHE A 181 -4.45 2.49 -11.90
CA PHE A 181 -3.22 3.15 -12.32
C PHE A 181 -3.19 3.39 -13.84
N GLU A 182 -3.70 2.47 -14.65
CA GLU A 182 -3.86 2.68 -16.10
C GLU A 182 -4.77 3.86 -16.40
N ALA A 183 -5.93 3.94 -15.74
CA ALA A 183 -6.85 5.06 -15.89
C ALA A 183 -6.20 6.40 -15.50
N ALA A 184 -5.48 6.42 -14.37
CA ALA A 184 -4.77 7.63 -13.92
C ALA A 184 -3.68 8.06 -14.92
N LEU A 185 -2.91 7.12 -15.47
CA LEU A 185 -1.89 7.43 -16.47
C LEU A 185 -2.52 7.93 -17.78
N ASP A 186 -3.63 7.34 -18.20
CA ASP A 186 -4.36 7.79 -19.38
C ASP A 186 -4.86 9.23 -19.24
N ASP A 187 -5.38 9.57 -18.06
CA ASP A 187 -5.91 10.90 -17.79
C ASP A 187 -4.80 11.97 -17.73
N ILE A 188 -3.64 11.65 -17.14
CA ILE A 188 -2.58 12.63 -16.88
C ILE A 188 -1.60 12.77 -18.05
N VAL A 189 -1.12 11.64 -18.58
CA VAL A 189 -0.05 11.63 -19.60
C VAL A 189 -0.52 11.15 -20.97
N GLY A 190 -1.77 10.71 -21.08
CA GLY A 190 -2.36 10.18 -22.31
C GLY A 190 -1.93 8.75 -22.62
N PRO A 191 -2.67 8.02 -23.47
CA PRO A 191 -2.53 6.56 -23.64
C PRO A 191 -1.21 6.11 -24.28
N LYS A 192 -0.36 7.03 -24.74
CA LYS A 192 0.93 6.73 -25.36
C LYS A 192 1.92 6.09 -24.40
N TRP A 193 1.75 6.24 -23.08
CA TRP A 193 2.59 5.58 -22.08
C TRP A 193 2.63 4.05 -22.26
N ARG A 194 1.54 3.44 -22.78
CA ARG A 194 1.43 2.00 -23.02
C ARG A 194 2.49 1.49 -23.99
N LEU A 195 2.79 2.26 -25.05
CA LEU A 195 3.81 1.90 -26.03
C LEU A 195 5.20 1.80 -25.41
N TYR A 196 5.52 2.68 -24.45
CA TYR A 196 6.78 2.60 -23.71
C TYR A 196 6.86 1.33 -22.87
N ARG A 197 5.72 0.88 -22.32
CA ARG A 197 5.67 -0.35 -21.52
C ARG A 197 5.79 -1.62 -22.36
N GLU A 198 5.15 -1.63 -23.52
CA GLU A 198 5.26 -2.73 -24.50
C GLU A 198 6.71 -2.85 -25.02
N GLN A 199 7.34 -1.73 -25.38
CA GLN A 199 8.73 -1.70 -25.86
C GLN A 199 9.74 -2.15 -24.79
N GLU A 200 9.57 -1.76 -23.52
CA GLU A 200 10.43 -2.26 -22.44
C GLU A 200 10.29 -3.77 -22.22
N ALA A 201 9.06 -4.30 -22.31
CA ALA A 201 8.79 -5.73 -22.12
C ALA A 201 9.42 -6.60 -23.22
N GLU A 202 9.61 -6.08 -24.43
CA GLU A 202 10.33 -6.77 -25.50
C GLU A 202 11.86 -6.82 -25.25
N ILE A 203 12.41 -5.88 -24.47
CA ILE A 203 13.85 -5.71 -24.27
C ILE A 203 14.35 -6.46 -23.01
N THR A 204 13.51 -6.67 -22.00
CA THR A 204 13.91 -7.29 -20.71
C THR A 204 13.37 -8.71 -20.52
N PRO A 205 14.22 -9.74 -20.32
CA PRO A 205 13.76 -11.07 -19.93
C PRO A 205 13.16 -11.06 -18.51
N ASP A 206 12.10 -11.85 -18.36
CA ASP A 206 11.16 -11.98 -17.24
C ASP A 206 11.83 -12.12 -15.85
N LEU A 207 11.74 -11.10 -15.00
CA LEU A 207 12.10 -11.15 -13.57
C LEU A 207 11.06 -10.39 -12.73
N ASN A 208 10.04 -11.11 -12.27
CA ASN A 208 9.13 -10.67 -11.20
C ASN A 208 9.75 -11.04 -9.85
N ASP A 209 10.82 -10.35 -9.43
CA ASP A 209 11.36 -10.48 -8.08
C ASP A 209 10.95 -9.28 -7.20
N LEU A 210 10.28 -9.57 -6.08
CA LEU A 210 9.91 -8.57 -5.09
C LEU A 210 11.14 -7.96 -4.41
N ASP A 211 12.27 -8.68 -4.37
CA ASP A 211 13.51 -8.17 -3.79
C ASP A 211 14.17 -7.10 -4.68
N ASP A 212 13.88 -7.03 -5.99
CA ASP A 212 14.31 -5.91 -6.85
C ASP A 212 13.53 -4.63 -6.53
N TRP A 213 12.26 -4.78 -6.15
CA TRP A 213 11.37 -3.67 -5.81
C TRP A 213 11.48 -3.25 -4.35
N PHE A 214 11.92 -4.14 -3.46
CA PHE A 214 12.08 -3.90 -2.03
C PHE A 214 13.29 -4.66 -1.46
N PRO A 215 14.53 -4.32 -1.86
CA PRO A 215 15.71 -5.05 -1.40
C PRO A 215 15.80 -5.02 0.13
N ARG A 216 15.90 -6.21 0.71
CA ARG A 216 16.06 -6.40 2.15
C ARG A 216 17.51 -6.08 2.49
N ARG A 217 17.73 -5.02 3.28
CA ARG A 217 19.02 -4.76 3.91
C ARG A 217 19.35 -5.81 4.96
#